data_AF-A0AAE3C5E8-F1
#
_entry.id   AF-A0AAE3C5E8-F1
#
_cell.length_a   1.000
_cell.length_b   1.000
_cell.length_c   1.000
_cell.angle_alpha   90.00
_cell.angle_beta   90.00
_cell.angle_gamma   90.00
#
_symmetry.space_group_name_H-M   'P 1'
#
loop_
_entity.id
_entity.type
_entity.pdbx_description
1 polymer ?
#
loop_
_entity_poly.entity_id
_entity_poly.type
_entity_poly.pdbx_seq_one_letter_code
_entity_poly.pdbx_strand_id
1 'polypeptide(L)'
;MDSRLIIDTLSHGPLVWSDNLVETSNHMLSLGLSPWKIVQDLIVVAAKTIASDNDYFAKYVDAWRKSGVTSVSWTVGPIHEKPYSYEGVFHNYSFLAHIVDSRKDFFLKVLKAEDIEKALKQDKKG
;
A
#
# COMPACT_ATOMS: atom_id res chain seq x y z
N MET A 1 -17.40 -16.17 15.37
CA MET A 1 -17.37 -16.01 13.90
C MET A 1 -16.18 -16.79 13.39
N ASP A 2 -16.38 -17.60 12.36
CA ASP A 2 -15.31 -18.34 11.70
C ASP A 2 -14.41 -17.31 10.98
N SER A 3 -13.28 -16.93 11.60
CA SER A 3 -12.43 -15.87 11.07
C SER A 3 -11.67 -16.39 9.85
N ARG A 4 -12.21 -16.19 8.66
CA ARG A 4 -11.49 -16.51 7.42
C ARG A 4 -10.35 -15.52 7.25
N LEU A 5 -9.12 -16.02 7.34
CA LEU A 5 -7.91 -15.26 7.03
C LEU A 5 -7.85 -15.07 5.51
N ILE A 6 -7.87 -13.80 5.08
CA ILE A 6 -7.68 -13.46 3.66
C ILE A 6 -6.33 -12.75 3.54
N ILE A 7 -5.40 -13.41 2.86
CA ILE A 7 -4.12 -12.83 2.47
C ILE A 7 -4.24 -12.44 1.01
N ASP A 8 -4.19 -11.13 0.75
CA ASP A 8 -4.13 -10.62 -0.62
C ASP A 8 -2.68 -10.65 -1.09
N THR A 9 -2.43 -11.37 -2.18
CA THR A 9 -1.11 -11.44 -2.80
C THR A 9 -0.88 -10.34 -3.84
N LEU A 10 -1.89 -9.48 -4.06
CA LEU A 10 -1.78 -8.26 -4.85
C LEU A 10 -1.35 -7.10 -3.93
N SER A 11 -0.27 -6.44 -4.33
CA SER A 11 0.48 -5.48 -3.50
C SER A 11 -0.33 -4.22 -3.13
N HIS A 12 0.06 -3.54 -2.04
CA HIS A 12 -0.39 -2.20 -1.58
C HIS A 12 -1.78 -2.10 -0.91
N GLY A 13 -2.56 -3.18 -0.87
CA GLY A 13 -3.93 -3.16 -0.33
C GLY A 13 -4.91 -2.36 -1.19
N PRO A 14 -6.16 -2.15 -0.73
CA PRO A 14 -7.19 -1.46 -1.49
C PRO A 14 -6.91 0.05 -1.59
N LEU A 15 -6.23 0.46 -2.66
CA LEU A 15 -5.97 1.87 -2.95
C LEU A 15 -7.27 2.64 -3.18
N VAL A 16 -7.36 3.83 -2.58
CA VAL A 16 -8.50 4.74 -2.77
C VAL A 16 -8.19 5.67 -3.93
N TRP A 17 -8.97 5.58 -5.00
CA TRP A 17 -8.79 6.42 -6.19
C TRP A 17 -9.34 7.84 -5.92
N SER A 18 -8.56 8.66 -5.24
CA SER A 18 -8.91 10.05 -4.94
C SER A 18 -8.83 10.93 -6.18
N ASP A 19 -9.52 12.07 -6.15
CA ASP A 19 -9.48 13.07 -7.23
C ASP A 19 -8.04 13.48 -7.57
N ASN A 20 -7.19 13.65 -6.55
CA ASN A 20 -5.76 13.95 -6.76
C ASN A 20 -5.02 12.85 -7.53
N LEU A 21 -5.29 11.57 -7.26
CA LEU A 21 -4.67 10.46 -8.02
C LEU A 21 -5.21 10.40 -9.45
N VAL A 22 -6.50 10.69 -9.65
CA VAL A 22 -7.12 10.79 -10.98
C VAL A 22 -6.49 11.92 -11.79
N GLU A 23 -6.41 13.12 -11.21
CA GLU A 23 -5.79 14.29 -11.84
C GLU A 23 -4.31 14.05 -12.17
N THR A 24 -3.56 13.47 -11.22
CA THR A 24 -2.16 13.11 -11.43
C THR A 24 -2.00 12.12 -12.58
N SER A 25 -2.84 11.07 -12.63
CA SER A 25 -2.84 10.07 -13.70
C SER A 25 -3.15 10.71 -15.06
N ASN A 26 -4.20 11.53 -15.14
CA ASN A 26 -4.60 12.22 -16.36
C ASN A 26 -3.51 13.19 -16.85
N HIS A 27 -2.85 13.89 -15.95
CA HIS A 27 -1.72 14.75 -16.29
C HIS A 27 -0.57 13.94 -16.89
N MET A 28 -0.17 12.83 -16.26
CA MET A 28 0.90 11.98 -16.78
C MET A 28 0.55 11.34 -18.15
N LEU A 29 -0.71 10.97 -18.35
CA LEU A 29 -1.21 10.51 -19.65
C LEU A 29 -1.10 11.61 -20.71
N SER A 30 -1.43 12.86 -20.37
CA SER A 30 -1.32 14.00 -21.29
C SER A 30 0.12 14.30 -21.73
N LEU A 31 1.11 13.92 -20.89
CA LEU A 31 2.54 14.04 -21.19
C LEU A 31 3.07 12.85 -22.02
N GLY A 32 2.23 11.86 -22.34
CA GLY A 32 2.63 10.67 -23.09
C GLY A 32 3.53 9.71 -22.30
N LEU A 33 3.46 9.73 -20.96
CA LEU A 33 4.23 8.78 -20.15
C LEU A 33 3.72 7.34 -20.36
N SER A 34 4.64 6.38 -20.28
CA SER A 34 4.28 4.97 -20.39
C SER A 34 3.42 4.53 -19.19
N PRO A 35 2.44 3.62 -19.38
CA PRO A 35 1.62 3.12 -18.27
C PRO A 35 2.45 2.57 -17.10
N TRP A 36 3.60 1.97 -17.39
CA TRP A 36 4.53 1.48 -16.38
C TRP A 36 5.06 2.61 -15.49
N LYS A 37 5.52 3.71 -16.09
CA LYS A 37 6.01 4.88 -15.34
C LYS A 37 4.90 5.54 -14.53
N ILE A 38 3.70 5.64 -15.09
CA ILE A 38 2.52 6.20 -14.42
C ILE A 38 2.21 5.42 -13.14
N VAL A 39 2.13 4.09 -13.24
CA VAL A 39 1.85 3.22 -12.08
C VAL A 39 2.91 3.39 -11.00
N GLN A 40 4.19 3.46 -11.39
CA GLN A 40 5.28 3.65 -10.45
C GLN A 40 5.13 4.95 -9.65
N ASP A 41 4.87 6.06 -10.34
CA ASP A 41 4.77 7.36 -9.69
C ASP A 41 3.48 7.49 -8.87
N LEU A 42 2.35 6.95 -9.36
CA LEU A 42 1.09 6.94 -8.61
C LEU A 42 1.18 6.16 -7.30
N ILE A 43 1.88 5.03 -7.29
CA ILE A 43 2.10 4.25 -6.06
C ILE A 43 2.91 5.08 -5.04
N VAL A 44 3.93 5.81 -5.49
CA VAL A 44 4.72 6.70 -4.62
C VAL A 44 3.86 7.84 -4.07
N VAL A 45 3.00 8.44 -4.89
CA VAL A 45 2.05 9.47 -4.43
C VAL A 45 1.10 8.88 -3.40
N ALA A 46 0.47 7.74 -3.70
CA ALA A 46 -0.46 7.09 -2.77
C ALA A 46 0.22 6.72 -1.44
N ALA A 47 1.44 6.18 -1.47
CA ALA A 47 2.22 5.87 -0.27
C ALA A 47 2.46 7.09 0.61
N LYS A 48 2.88 8.20 0.01
CA LYS A 48 3.07 9.47 0.72
C LYS A 48 1.76 10.00 1.31
N THR A 49 0.67 9.94 0.54
CA THR A 49 -0.64 10.39 1.00
C THR A 49 -1.15 9.54 2.16
N ILE A 50 -1.04 8.22 2.10
CA ILE A 50 -1.40 7.31 3.21
C ILE A 50 -0.65 7.70 4.49
N ALA A 51 0.64 7.99 4.39
CA ALA A 51 1.49 8.29 5.55
C ALA A 51 1.29 9.69 6.15
N SER A 52 0.84 10.68 5.35
CA SER A 52 0.81 12.10 5.76
C SER A 52 -0.58 12.72 5.86
N ASP A 53 -1.58 12.20 5.17
CA ASP A 53 -2.95 12.73 5.13
C ASP A 53 -3.89 11.85 5.97
N ASN A 54 -4.51 12.43 6.99
CA ASN A 54 -5.40 11.71 7.91
C ASN A 54 -6.78 11.45 7.29
N ASP A 55 -7.29 12.34 6.45
CA ASP A 55 -8.61 12.20 5.82
C ASP A 55 -8.57 11.14 4.73
N TYR A 56 -7.51 11.15 3.92
CA TYR A 56 -7.26 10.06 2.98
C TYR A 56 -7.06 8.73 3.72
N PHE A 57 -6.29 8.74 4.81
CA PHE A 57 -6.05 7.53 5.60
C PHE A 57 -7.34 6.95 6.19
N ALA A 58 -8.26 7.78 6.68
CA ALA A 58 -9.56 7.32 7.16
C ALA A 58 -10.37 6.60 6.07
N LYS A 59 -10.39 7.13 4.84
CA LYS A 59 -11.02 6.48 3.68
C LYS A 59 -10.33 5.16 3.32
N TYR A 60 -9.01 5.12 3.42
CA TYR A 60 -8.22 3.93 3.15
C TYR A 60 -8.46 2.82 4.19
N VAL A 61 -8.58 3.17 5.49
CA VAL A 61 -9.00 2.25 6.55
C VAL A 61 -10.40 1.66 6.28
N ASP A 62 -11.34 2.50 5.85
CA ASP A 62 -12.69 2.05 5.46
C ASP A 62 -12.65 1.08 4.27
N ALA A 63 -11.84 1.35 3.25
CA ALA A 63 -11.63 0.45 2.13
C ALA A 63 -11.06 -0.92 2.56
N TRP A 64 -10.08 -0.93 3.49
CA TRP A 64 -9.55 -2.15 4.10
C TRP A 64 -10.57 -2.94 4.91
N ARG A 65 -11.49 -2.26 5.60
CA ARG A 65 -12.56 -2.92 6.35
C ARG A 65 -13.58 -3.54 5.41
N LYS A 66 -13.95 -2.83 4.33
CA LYS A 66 -14.90 -3.29 3.31
C LYS A 66 -14.36 -4.45 2.48
N SER A 67 -13.05 -4.51 2.23
CA SER A 67 -12.45 -5.57 1.42
C SER A 67 -12.43 -6.94 2.13
N GLY A 68 -12.48 -6.96 3.46
CA GLY A 68 -12.32 -8.18 4.25
C GLY A 68 -10.88 -8.73 4.28
N VAL A 69 -9.92 -8.06 3.62
CA VAL A 69 -8.52 -8.49 3.60
C VAL A 69 -7.92 -8.36 5.00
N THR A 70 -7.22 -9.41 5.43
CA THR A 70 -6.54 -9.45 6.73
C THR A 70 -5.11 -8.95 6.63
N SER A 71 -4.39 -9.41 5.60
CA SER A 71 -3.00 -9.05 5.38
C SER A 71 -2.69 -8.99 3.88
N VAL A 72 -1.68 -8.21 3.51
CA VAL A 72 -1.18 -8.10 2.14
C VAL A 72 0.26 -8.59 2.06
N SER A 73 0.54 -9.43 1.06
CA SER A 73 1.91 -9.72 0.65
C SER A 73 2.41 -8.61 -0.28
N TRP A 74 3.02 -7.57 0.31
CA TRP A 74 3.48 -6.42 -0.45
C TRP A 74 4.71 -6.78 -1.30
N THR A 75 4.60 -6.62 -2.61
CA THR A 75 5.69 -6.92 -3.55
C THR A 75 6.73 -5.79 -3.57
N VAL A 76 7.98 -6.11 -3.26
CA VAL A 76 9.11 -5.17 -3.23
C VAL A 76 10.03 -5.41 -4.43
N GLY A 77 10.43 -4.33 -5.12
CA GLY A 77 11.35 -4.39 -6.26
C GLY A 77 10.81 -3.85 -7.59
N PRO A 78 9.53 -4.04 -7.99
CA PRO A 78 9.07 -3.66 -9.32
C PRO A 78 8.79 -2.15 -9.48
N ILE A 79 8.59 -1.41 -8.39
CA ILE A 79 8.15 0.00 -8.43
C ILE A 79 9.37 0.94 -8.49
N HIS A 80 10.17 0.86 -9.54
CA HIS A 80 11.39 1.68 -9.71
C HIS A 80 11.85 1.73 -11.18
N GLU A 81 12.62 2.74 -11.58
CA GLU A 81 13.19 2.86 -12.94
C GLU A 81 14.05 1.66 -13.34
N LYS A 82 14.67 1.00 -12.35
CA LYS A 82 15.42 -0.25 -12.46
C LYS A 82 14.73 -1.30 -11.59
N PRO A 83 13.74 -2.04 -12.11
CA PRO A 83 12.99 -3.00 -11.31
C PRO A 83 13.89 -4.16 -10.87
N TYR A 84 13.69 -4.63 -9.64
CA TYR A 84 14.44 -5.73 -9.00
C TYR A 84 15.95 -5.50 -8.86
N SER A 85 16.46 -4.29 -9.12
CA SER A 85 17.81 -3.91 -8.72
C SER A 85 17.87 -3.69 -7.21
N TYR A 86 19.08 -3.65 -6.65
CA TYR A 86 19.28 -3.31 -5.23
C TYR A 86 18.60 -1.97 -4.89
N GLU A 87 18.77 -0.95 -5.76
CA GLU A 87 18.17 0.37 -5.59
C GLU A 87 16.65 0.31 -5.64
N GLY A 88 16.07 -0.45 -6.58
CA GLY A 88 14.62 -0.60 -6.68
C GLY A 88 14.01 -1.31 -5.47
N VAL A 89 14.67 -2.36 -4.98
CA VAL A 89 14.28 -3.07 -3.76
C VAL A 89 14.37 -2.15 -2.54
N PHE A 90 15.49 -1.44 -2.37
CA PHE A 90 15.68 -0.51 -1.28
C PHE A 90 14.62 0.60 -1.29
N HIS A 91 14.39 1.23 -2.44
CA HIS A 91 13.38 2.26 -2.65
C HIS A 91 11.97 1.78 -2.24
N ASN A 92 11.54 0.62 -2.73
CA ASN A 92 10.22 0.06 -2.44
C ASN A 92 10.06 -0.32 -0.97
N TYR A 93 11.10 -0.91 -0.40
CA TYR A 93 11.11 -1.27 1.01
C TYR A 93 11.04 -0.04 1.91
N SER A 94 11.71 1.07 1.55
CA SER A 94 11.64 2.32 2.29
C SER A 94 10.22 2.90 2.34
N PHE A 95 9.44 2.80 1.25
CA PHE A 95 8.04 3.26 1.27
C PHE A 95 7.14 2.38 2.12
N LEU A 96 7.28 1.05 2.01
CA LEU A 96 6.55 0.11 2.85
C LEU A 96 6.83 0.41 4.34
N ALA A 97 8.11 0.53 4.70
CA ALA A 97 8.50 0.87 6.07
C ALA A 97 7.92 2.22 6.51
N HIS A 98 8.02 3.25 5.68
CA HIS A 98 7.49 4.58 5.99
C HIS A 98 5.99 4.57 6.27
N ILE A 99 5.19 3.85 5.48
CA ILE A 99 3.74 3.73 5.72
C ILE A 99 3.47 3.02 7.04
N VAL A 100 4.09 1.86 7.27
CA VAL A 100 3.88 1.06 8.48
C VAL A 100 4.27 1.85 9.73
N ASP A 101 5.41 2.54 9.70
CA ASP A 101 5.91 3.31 10.85
C ASP A 101 5.03 4.54 11.13
N SER A 102 4.52 5.21 10.08
CA SER A 102 3.69 6.41 10.20
C SER A 102 2.24 6.10 10.59
N ARG A 103 1.77 4.87 10.36
CA ARG A 103 0.39 4.42 10.59
C ARG A 103 0.34 3.14 11.42
N LYS A 104 1.25 3.02 12.40
CA LYS A 104 1.40 1.88 13.32
C LYS A 104 0.17 1.62 14.19
N ASP A 105 -0.74 2.58 14.28
CA ASP A 105 -2.05 2.46 14.90
C ASP A 105 -2.95 1.47 14.14
N PHE A 106 -2.76 1.34 12.83
CA PHE A 106 -3.54 0.44 11.97
C PHE A 106 -2.73 -0.70 11.37
N PHE A 107 -1.43 -0.51 11.11
CA PHE A 107 -0.60 -1.53 10.48
C PHE A 107 0.30 -2.27 11.48
N LEU A 108 0.54 -3.54 11.18
CA LEU A 108 1.51 -4.37 11.86
C LEU A 108 2.34 -5.11 10.80
N LYS A 109 3.66 -4.94 10.82
CA LYS A 109 4.54 -5.69 9.92
C LYS A 109 4.52 -7.19 10.26
N VAL A 110 4.14 -8.01 9.29
CA VAL A 110 4.11 -9.47 9.42
C VAL A 110 5.45 -10.08 9.00
N LEU A 111 6.06 -10.89 9.87
CA LEU A 111 7.27 -11.66 9.57
C LEU A 111 7.05 -13.18 9.65
N LYS A 112 5.97 -13.59 10.32
CA LYS A 112 5.56 -14.98 10.53
C LYS A 112 4.05 -15.06 10.69
N ALA A 113 3.48 -16.26 10.57
CA ALA A 113 2.04 -16.47 10.60
C ALA A 113 1.38 -15.94 11.89
N GLU A 114 2.06 -16.07 13.04
CA GLU A 114 1.55 -15.61 14.33
C GLU A 114 1.38 -14.08 14.40
N ASP A 115 2.11 -13.33 13.57
CA ASP A 115 1.95 -11.88 13.49
C ASP A 115 0.61 -11.49 12.86
N ILE A 116 0.06 -12.32 11.95
CA ILE A 116 -1.26 -12.10 11.35
C ILE A 116 -2.36 -12.25 12.41
N GLU A 117 -2.26 -13.29 13.25
CA GLU A 117 -3.17 -13.48 14.37
C GLU A 117 -3.07 -12.34 15.38
N LYS A 118 -1.85 -11.84 15.63
CA LYS A 118 -1.61 -10.69 16.49
C LYS A 118 -2.25 -9.42 15.91
N ALA A 119 -2.13 -9.19 14.60
CA ALA A 119 -2.75 -8.05 13.94
C ALA A 119 -4.28 -8.07 14.10
N LEU A 120 -4.92 -9.23 13.88
CA LEU A 120 -6.35 -9.41 14.08
C LEU A 120 -6.81 -9.10 15.51
N LYS A 121 -6.09 -9.60 16.52
CA LYS A 121 -6.40 -9.34 17.94
C LYS A 121 -6.28 -7.85 18.30
N GLN A 122 -5.55 -7.07 17.51
CA GLN A 122 -5.31 -5.64 17.72
C GLN A 122 -6.16 -4.74 16.79
N ASP A 123 -7.09 -5.29 16.01
CA ASP A 123 -7.80 -4.58 14.92
C ASP A 123 -6.84 -3.89 13.92
N LYS A 124 -5.72 -4.55 13.64
CA LYS A 124 -4.70 -4.09 12.69
C LYS A 124 -4.65 -4.93 11.42
N LYS A 125 -4.08 -4.37 10.37
CA LYS A 125 -3.81 -5.03 9.09
C LYS A 125 -2.33 -5.39 8.98
N GLY A 126 -2.10 -6.59 8.43
CA GLY A 126 -0.79 -7.21 8.29
C GLY A 126 -0.11 -6.93 6.96
#